data_AF-A0A699WAU0-F1
#
_entry.id   AF-A0A699WAU0-F1
#
_cell.length_a   1.000
_cell.length_b   1.000
_cell.length_c   1.000
_cell.angle_alpha   90.00
_cell.angle_beta   90.00
_cell.angle_gamma   90.00
#
_symmetry.space_group_name_H-M   'P 1'
#
loop_
_entity.id
_entity.type
_entity.pdbx_description
1 polymer ?
#
loop_
_entity_poly.entity_id
_entity_poly.type
_entity_poly.pdbx_seq_one_letter_code
_entity_poly.pdbx_strand_id
1 'polypeptide(L)' 'MKKGFPIFLAHITTKEVEDKSKKKKLEDIPIVRDFPEVFPEDLPGLPPIRPVEFQIDLVPARAPYRLAPSEMKELTE' A
#
# COMPACT_ATOMS: atom_id res chain seq x y z
N MET A 1 24.60 -31.96 -1.81
CA MET A 1 25.00 -30.69 -1.15
C MET A 1 24.33 -29.54 -1.91
N LYS A 2 23.22 -28.97 -1.41
CA LYS A 2 22.49 -27.91 -2.13
C LYS A 2 23.20 -26.58 -1.87
N LYS A 3 23.70 -25.92 -2.92
CA LYS A 3 24.26 -24.57 -2.83
C LYS A 3 23.14 -23.63 -2.39
N GLY A 4 23.38 -22.86 -1.32
CA GLY A 4 22.42 -21.87 -0.83
C GLY A 4 22.17 -20.77 -1.86
N PHE A 5 20.96 -20.20 -1.84
CA PHE A 5 20.63 -19.01 -2.61
C PHE A 5 21.07 -17.75 -1.85
N PRO A 6 21.65 -16.74 -2.53
CA PRO A 6 21.93 -15.46 -1.90
C PRO A 6 20.62 -14.78 -1.50
N ILE A 7 20.49 -14.43 -0.22
CA ILE A 7 19.37 -13.69 0.33
C ILE A 7 19.85 -12.26 0.53
N PHE A 8 19.13 -11.30 -0.05
CA PHE A 8 19.40 -9.88 0.14
C PHE A 8 18.35 -9.31 1.08
N LEU A 9 18.80 -8.74 2.20
CA LEU A 9 17.96 -8.00 3.12
C LEU A 9 18.16 -6.51 2.86
N ALA A 10 17.15 -5.87 2.30
CA ALA A 10 17.11 -4.42 2.16
C ALA A 10 16.48 -3.82 3.41
N HIS A 11 17.19 -2.90 4.07
CA HIS A 11 16.69 -2.14 5.20
C HIS A 11 16.48 -0.70 4.74
N ILE A 12 15.23 -0.25 4.71
CA ILE A 12 14.88 1.14 4.36
C ILE A 12 14.89 1.94 5.66
N THR A 13 15.88 2.80 5.82
CA THR A 13 15.89 3.82 6.88
C THR A 13 15.40 5.14 6.33
N THR A 14 14.40 5.72 6.99
CA THR A 14 14.07 7.13 6.82
C THR A 14 15.23 7.94 7.36
N LYS A 15 16.09 8.43 6.47
CA LYS A 15 17.01 9.51 6.84
C LYS A 15 16.15 10.74 6.99
N GLU A 16 15.82 11.08 8.23
CA GLU A 16 15.48 12.46 8.56
C GLU A 16 16.72 13.28 8.23
N VAL A 17 16.77 13.80 7.01
CA VAL A 17 17.77 14.80 6.65
C VAL A 17 17.40 16.00 7.52
N GLU A 18 18.16 16.23 8.59
CA GLU A 18 18.22 17.52 9.28
C GLU A 18 18.86 18.56 8.34
N ASP A 19 18.25 18.73 7.18
CA ASP A 19 18.47 19.92 6.39
C ASP A 19 17.71 21.02 7.16
N LYS A 20 18.44 22.03 7.64
CA LYS A 20 17.85 23.21 8.31
C LYS A 20 16.94 24.02 7.36
N SER A 21 16.79 23.57 6.11
CA SER A 21 15.75 23.98 5.19
C SER A 21 14.55 23.04 5.36
N LYS A 22 13.44 23.57 5.89
CA LYS A 22 12.10 22.96 6.04
C LYS A 22 11.99 21.53 5.48
N LYS A 23 11.82 20.54 6.37
CA LYS A 23 11.45 19.15 6.02
C LYS A 23 10.45 19.20 4.85
N LYS A 24 10.85 18.69 3.67
CA LYS A 24 10.00 18.69 2.47
C LYS A 24 8.72 17.95 2.81
N LYS A 25 7.61 18.68 2.85
CA LYS A 25 6.30 18.11 3.15
C LYS A 25 5.68 17.56 1.87
N LEU A 26 4.68 16.69 2.00
CA LEU A 26 3.94 16.20 0.82
C LEU A 26 3.27 17.37 0.09
N GLU A 27 2.84 18.39 0.84
CA GLU A 27 2.27 19.63 0.33
C GLU A 27 3.23 20.46 -0.54
N ASP A 28 4.55 20.21 -0.48
CA ASP A 28 5.53 20.87 -1.35
C ASP A 28 5.57 20.26 -2.77
N ILE A 29 4.95 19.10 -2.97
CA ILE A 29 4.84 18.44 -4.28
C ILE A 29 3.78 19.19 -5.10
N PRO A 30 4.10 19.74 -6.29
CA PRO A 30 3.17 20.55 -7.07
C PRO A 30 1.81 19.89 -7.31
N ILE A 31 1.80 18.59 -7.63
CA ILE A 31 0.55 17.86 -7.86
C ILE A 31 -0.30 17.67 -6.61
N VAL A 32 0.30 17.58 -5.42
CA VAL A 32 -0.44 17.46 -4.16
C VAL A 32 -1.02 18.82 -3.78
N ARG A 33 -0.24 19.90 -3.97
CA ARG A 33 -0.68 21.27 -3.73
C ARG A 33 -1.84 21.69 -4.65
N ASP A 34 -1.79 21.29 -5.91
CA ASP A 34 -2.82 21.65 -6.89
C ASP A 34 -4.10 20.81 -6.72
N PHE A 35 -4.04 19.68 -5.99
CA PHE A 35 -5.16 18.77 -5.74
C PHE A 35 -5.24 18.31 -4.26
N PRO A 36 -5.43 19.22 -3.29
CA PRO A 36 -5.43 18.87 -1.86
C PRO A 36 -6.57 17.91 -1.47
N GLU A 37 -7.70 17.97 -2.18
CA GLU A 37 -8.87 17.10 -1.94
C GLU A 37 -8.65 15.64 -2.39
N VAL A 38 -7.70 15.41 -3.31
CA VAL A 38 -7.38 14.06 -3.83
C VAL A 38 -6.37 13.34 -2.92
N PHE A 39 -5.60 14.10 -2.14
CA PHE A 39 -4.60 13.60 -1.21
C PHE A 39 -4.89 14.06 0.24
N PRO A 40 -6.08 13.74 0.80
CA PRO A 40 -6.37 14.06 2.19
C PRO A 40 -5.46 13.25 3.12
N GLU A 41 -5.17 13.83 4.30
CA GLU A 41 -4.36 13.17 5.34
C GLU A 41 -5.04 11.88 5.84
N ASP A 42 -6.36 11.88 5.90
CA ASP A 42 -7.21 10.73 6.20
C ASP A 42 -7.94 10.24 4.95
N LEU A 43 -8.03 8.91 4.75
CA LEU A 43 -8.74 8.34 3.61
C LEU A 43 -10.25 8.66 3.70
N PRO A 44 -10.88 9.12 2.61
CA PRO A 44 -12.34 9.14 2.55
C PRO A 44 -12.79 7.69 2.69
N GLY A 45 -13.82 7.45 3.51
CA GLY A 45 -14.30 6.10 3.80
C GLY A 45 -14.73 5.32 2.55
N LEU A 46 -15.41 4.19 2.76
CA LEU A 46 -15.86 3.37 1.63
C LEU A 46 -16.63 4.21 0.60
N PRO A 47 -16.37 4.00 -0.70
CA PRO A 47 -17.11 4.69 -1.73
C PRO A 47 -18.60 4.35 -1.61
N PRO A 48 -19.50 5.24 -2.09
CA PRO A 48 -20.93 4.96 -2.12
C PRO A 48 -21.21 3.66 -2.88
N ILE A 49 -22.31 2.99 -2.50
CA ILE A 49 -22.81 1.83 -3.24
C ILE A 49 -23.04 2.26 -4.69
N ARG A 50 -22.33 1.61 -5.61
CA ARG A 50 -22.47 1.87 -7.04
C ARG A 50 -23.72 1.14 -7.55
N PRO A 51 -24.51 1.73 -8.47
CA PRO A 51 -25.71 1.10 -9.04
C PRO A 51 -25.37 -0.03 -10.02
N VAL A 52 -24.10 -0.22 -10.36
CA VAL A 52 -23.62 -1.26 -11.27
C VAL A 52 -22.84 -2.29 -10.48
N GLU A 53 -23.23 -3.56 -10.64
CA GLU A 53 -22.47 -4.70 -10.14
C GLU A 53 -21.29 -5.01 -11.07
N PHE A 54 -20.11 -5.21 -10.50
CA PHE A 54 -18.93 -5.62 -11.24
C PHE A 54 -18.80 -7.13 -11.15
N GLN A 55 -18.86 -7.81 -12.29
CA GLN A 55 -18.60 -9.24 -12.38
C GLN A 55 -17.10 -9.48 -12.55
N ILE A 56 -16.54 -10.43 -11.79
CA ILE A 56 -15.16 -10.88 -11.93
C ILE A 56 -15.18 -12.25 -12.59
N ASP A 57 -14.88 -12.30 -13.88
CA ASP A 57 -14.78 -13.55 -14.61
C ASP A 57 -13.45 -14.25 -14.27
N LEU A 58 -13.56 -15.44 -13.67
CA LEU A 58 -12.38 -16.22 -13.32
C LEU A 58 -12.01 -17.15 -14.47
N VAL A 59 -10.82 -16.95 -15.02
CA VAL A 59 -10.17 -17.93 -15.89
C VAL A 59 -9.36 -18.93 -15.06
N PRO A 60 -9.43 -20.24 -15.33
CA PRO A 60 -8.72 -21.24 -14.55
C PRO A 60 -7.22 -21.14 -14.80
N ALA A 61 -6.53 -20.45 -13.90
CA ALA A 61 -5.07 -20.31 -13.93
C ALA A 61 -4.43 -20.77 -12.61
N ARG A 62 -4.97 -20.35 -11.47
CA ARG A 62 -4.39 -20.65 -10.15
C ARG A 62 -5.46 -20.65 -9.06
N ALA A 63 -5.35 -21.59 -8.12
CA ALA A 63 -6.22 -21.61 -6.94
C ALA A 63 -6.00 -20.35 -6.08
N PRO A 64 -7.04 -19.84 -5.39
CA PRO A 64 -6.88 -18.74 -4.44
C PRO A 64 -5.76 -19.02 -3.44
N TYR A 65 -5.07 -17.97 -3.02
CA TYR A 65 -4.05 -18.09 -1.98
C TYR A 65 -4.68 -18.61 -0.69
N ARG A 66 -4.03 -19.58 -0.05
CA ARG A 66 -4.42 -20.03 1.29
C ARG A 66 -3.72 -19.15 2.30
N LEU A 67 -4.49 -18.32 3.01
CA LEU A 67 -3.98 -17.55 4.14
C LEU A 67 -3.60 -18.50 5.28
N ALA A 68 -2.47 -18.24 5.92
CA ALA A 68 -2.08 -18.91 7.15
C ALA A 68 -2.97 -18.45 8.32
N PRO A 69 -3.10 -19.25 9.40
CA PRO A 69 -3.91 -18.87 10.56
C PRO A 69 -3.54 -17.52 11.18
N SER A 70 -2.27 -17.12 11.12
CA SER A 70 -1.79 -15.82 11.62
C SER A 70 -2.31 -14.65 10.79
N GLU A 71 -2.37 -14.78 9.46
CA GLU A 71 -2.90 -13.75 8.56
C GLU A 71 -4.43 -13.62 8.70
N MET A 72 -5.12 -14.73 8.97
CA MET A 72 -6.56 -14.72 9.21
C MET A 72 -6.96 -13.94 10.47
N LYS A 73 -6.08 -13.91 11.49
CA LYS A 73 -6.34 -13.20 12.74
C LYS A 73 -6.47 -11.68 12.54
N GLU A 74 -5.68 -11.11 11.62
CA GLU A 74 -5.68 -9.67 11.32
C GLU A 74 -6.99 -9.19 10.67
N LEU A 75 -7.73 -10.09 10.00
CA LEU A 75 -8.99 -9.76 9.34
C LEU A 75 -10.22 -9.85 10.26
N THR A 76 -10.04 -10.38 11.46
CA THR A 76 -11.11 -10.58 12.46
C THR A 76 -11.08 -9.57 13.61
N GLU A 77 -10.16 -8.60 13.56
CA GLU A 77 -9.99 -7.54 14.56
C GLU A 77 -10.82 -6.28 14.24
#